data_AF-A0A521VQK7-F1
#
_entry.id   AF-A0A521VQK7-F1
#
_cell.length_a   1.000
_cell.length_b   1.000
_cell.length_c   1.000
_cell.angle_alpha   90.00
_cell.angle_beta   90.00
_cell.angle_gamma   90.00
#
_symmetry.space_group_name_H-M   'P 1'
#
loop_
_entity.id
_entity.type
_entity.pdbx_description
1 polymer ?
#
loop_
_entity_poly.entity_id
_entity_poly.type
_entity_poly.pdbx_seq_one_letter_code
_entity_poly.pdbx_strand_id
1 'polypeptide(L)' 'MSNEFRGTGNVGDQPVLKTVLVGNDERQVAELRVFFDEYRQDGKGGLEQA' A
#
# COMPACT_ATOMS: atom_id res chain seq x y z
N MET A 1 20.43 6.31 -5.07
CA MET A 1 19.10 6.89 -4.79
C MET A 1 18.28 5.81 -4.12
N SER A 2 17.81 6.00 -2.88
CA SER A 2 16.86 5.05 -2.29
C SER A 2 15.48 5.33 -2.86
N ASN A 3 14.78 4.26 -3.25
CA ASN A 3 13.39 4.31 -3.69
C ASN A 3 12.56 3.60 -2.63
N GLU A 4 12.53 4.19 -1.43
CA GLU A 4 11.91 3.61 -0.25
C GLU A 4 10.76 4.51 0.20
N PHE A 5 9.57 3.92 0.30
CA PHE A 5 8.38 4.56 0.83
C PHE A 5 7.88 3.73 2.01
N ARG A 6 7.66 4.36 3.18
CA ARG A 6 7.07 3.73 4.37
C ARG A 6 5.90 4.57 4.85
N GLY A 7 4.82 3.92 5.24
CA GLY A 7 3.64 4.58 5.78
C GLY A 7 2.53 3.58 6.08
N THR A 8 1.51 4.07 6.77
CA THR A 8 0.26 3.35 7.03
C THR A 8 -0.89 4.18 6.52
N GLY A 9 -1.99 3.54 6.12
CA GLY A 9 -3.20 4.25 5.77
C GLY A 9 -4.21 3.36 5.07
N ASN A 10 -5.16 3.99 4.39
CA ASN A 10 -6.34 3.32 3.88
C ASN A 10 -6.20 2.96 2.40
N VAL A 11 -6.82 1.84 2.01
CA VAL A 11 -6.93 1.48 0.60
C VAL A 11 -7.97 2.38 -0.05
N GLY A 12 -7.59 3.05 -1.14
CA GLY A 12 -8.42 4.02 -1.82
C GLY A 12 -9.48 3.44 -2.76
N ASP A 13 -9.38 2.15 -3.08
CA ASP A 13 -10.33 1.41 -3.91
C ASP A 13 -10.23 -0.10 -3.56
N GLN A 14 -11.11 -0.94 -4.09
CA GLN A 14 -11.03 -2.37 -3.90
C GLN A 14 -9.75 -2.93 -4.57
N PRO A 15 -8.89 -3.65 -3.83
CA PRO A 15 -7.74 -4.35 -4.40
C PRO A 15 -8.11 -5.24 -5.58
N VAL A 16 -7.32 -5.19 -6.65
CA VAL A 16 -7.52 -6.07 -7.81
C VAL A 16 -6.34 -7.01 -7.95
N LEU A 17 -6.64 -8.31 -8.04
CA LEU A 17 -5.65 -9.34 -8.40
C LEU A 17 -5.75 -9.61 -9.90
N LYS A 18 -4.64 -9.41 -10.62
CA LYS A 18 -4.55 -9.63 -12.08
C LYS A 18 -3.58 -10.75 -12.37
N THR A 19 -3.87 -11.57 -13.38
CA THR A 19 -2.87 -12.45 -13.99
C THR A 19 -2.30 -11.75 -15.21
N VAL A 20 -0.98 -11.61 -15.27
CA VAL A 20 -0.26 -10.96 -16.37
C VAL A 20 0.81 -11.88 -16.92
N LEU A 21 1.06 -11.78 -18.22
CA LEU A 21 2.14 -12.51 -18.87
C LEU A 21 3.46 -11.73 -18.74
N VAL A 22 4.49 -12.36 -18.19
CA VAL A 22 5.85 -11.81 -18.11
C VAL A 22 6.79 -12.73 -18.87
N GLY A 23 7.12 -12.36 -20.10
CA GLY A 23 7.80 -13.26 -21.03
C GLY A 23 6.87 -14.40 -21.44
N ASN A 24 7.18 -15.62 -21.00
CA ASN A 24 6.36 -16.81 -21.25
C ASN A 24 5.64 -17.33 -19.99
N ASP A 25 5.79 -16.65 -18.84
CA ASP A 25 5.21 -17.09 -17.57
C ASP A 25 4.01 -16.24 -17.17
N GLU A 26 2.96 -16.87 -16.67
CA GLU A 26 1.87 -16.17 -15.99
C GLU A 26 2.26 -15.82 -14.56
N ARG A 27 2.00 -14.57 -14.17
CA ARG A 27 2.25 -14.07 -12.81
C ARG A 27 1.03 -13.36 -12.27
N GLN A 28 0.77 -13.55 -10.97
CA GLN A 28 -0.24 -12.79 -10.27
C GLN A 28 0.34 -11.47 -9.74
N VAL A 29 -0.36 -10.37 -10.00
CA VAL A 29 0.01 -9.03 -9.55
C VAL A 29 -1.18 -8.42 -8.82
N ALA A 30 -0.94 -7.92 -7.61
CA ALA A 30 -1.90 -7.14 -6.85
C ALA A 30 -1.73 -5.65 -7.20
N GLU A 31 -2.82 -5.01 -7.62
CA GLU A 31 -2.90 -3.57 -7.82
C GLU A 31 -3.66 -2.94 -6.65
N LEU A 32 -3.01 -1.96 -6.02
CA LEU A 32 -3.48 -1.29 -4.81
C LEU A 32 -3.26 0.22 -4.93
N ARG A 33 -4.20 1.00 -4.43
CA ARG A 33 -4.01 2.42 -4.14
C ARG A 33 -4.05 2.60 -2.63
N VAL A 34 -3.00 3.18 -2.05
CA VAL A 34 -2.93 3.48 -0.62
C VAL A 34 -2.82 4.99 -0.44
N PHE A 35 -3.68 5.56 0.40
CA PHE A 35 -3.51 6.91 0.91
C PHE A 35 -2.77 6.82 2.23
N PHE A 36 -1.56 7.37 2.31
CA PHE A 36 -0.81 7.39 3.56
C PHE A 36 -1.35 8.47 4.48
N ASP A 37 -1.63 8.09 5.72
CA ASP A 37 -2.07 9.00 6.75
C ASP A 37 -0.84 9.71 7.32
N GLU A 38 -0.91 11.05 7.42
CA GLU A 38 0.14 11.85 8.06
C GLU A 38 0.18 11.62 9.58
N TYR A 39 -0.95 11.21 10.15
CA TYR A 39 -1.12 10.90 11.57
C TYR A 39 -1.72 9.51 11.74
N ARG A 40 -1.16 8.72 12.65
CA ARG A 40 -1.70 7.41 13.05
C ARG A 40 -2.07 7.38 14.53
N GLN A 41 -3.00 6.50 14.92
CA GLN A 41 -3.30 6.29 16.35
C GLN A 41 -2.08 5.72 17.07
N ASP A 42 -1.73 6.32 18.22
CA ASP A 42 -0.57 5.94 19.04
C ASP A 42 -0.85 4.74 19.98
N GLY A 43 -2.07 4.18 19.94
CA GLY A 43 -2.51 3.09 20.82
C GLY A 43 -2.82 3.51 22.27
N LYS A 44 -2.69 4.80 22.61
CA LYS A 44 -3.00 5.40 23.92
C LYS A 44 -4.16 6.41 23.86
N GLY A 45 -4.82 6.50 22.70
CA GLY A 45 -5.91 7.45 22.45
C GLY A 45 -5.44 8.80 21.91
N GLY A 46 -4.15 8.94 21.58
CA GLY A 46 -3.57 10.09 20.90
C GLY A 46 -3.31 9.82 19.41
N LEU A 47 -2.79 10.84 18.74
CA LEU A 47 -2.30 10.77 17.36
C LEU A 47 -0.80 11.05 17.37
N GLU A 48 -0.04 10.26 16.60
CA GLU A 48 1.37 10.53 16.32
C GLU A 48 1.57 10.80 14.83
N GLN A 49 2.45 11.74 14.51
CA GLN A 49 2.85 12.03 13.14
C GLN A 49 3.80 10.92 12.66
N ALA A 50 3.52 10.34 11.50
CA ALA A 50 4.24 9.20 10.94
C ALA A 50 5.60 9.55 10.32
#